data_AF-A0A662Z1H6-F1
#
_entry.id   AF-A0A662Z1H6-F1
#
_cell.length_a   1.000
_cell.length_b   1.000
_cell.length_c   1.000
_cell.angle_alpha   90.00
_cell.angle_beta   90.00
_cell.angle_gamma   90.00
#
_symmetry.space_group_name_H-M   'P 1'
#
loop_
_entity.id
_entity.type
_entity.pdbx_description
1 polymer ?
#
loop_
_entity_poly.entity_id
_entity_poly.type
_entity_poly.pdbx_seq_one_letter_code
_entity_poly.pdbx_strand_id
1 'polypeptide(L)'
;MAEGVNEVLVVDIYFENNSGELYQAPLVQDMSLMNGEEYLVTYPIVGMDYEDIEVADGESITRSFAYGIYENPSTIELEFAPGLLGMPQPENIVKFDVTPE
;
A
#
# COMPACT_ATOMS: atom_id res chain seq x y z
N MET A 1 20.46 -18.11 -8.23
CA MET A 1 21.09 -16.77 -8.19
C MET A 1 20.15 -15.93 -7.35
N ALA A 2 20.63 -15.11 -6.42
CA ALA A 2 19.75 -14.15 -5.77
C ALA A 2 19.39 -13.12 -6.83
N GLU A 3 18.17 -13.16 -7.35
CA GLU A 3 17.61 -12.03 -8.08
C GLU A 3 17.66 -10.87 -7.09
N GLY A 4 18.44 -9.84 -7.40
CA GLY A 4 18.58 -8.67 -6.54
C GLY A 4 17.31 -7.84 -6.65
N VAL A 5 16.95 -7.14 -5.59
CA VAL A 5 16.00 -6.03 -5.67
C VAL A 5 16.60 -5.00 -6.62
N ASN A 6 15.92 -4.69 -7.73
CA ASN A 6 16.38 -3.68 -8.68
C ASN A 6 16.10 -2.27 -8.14
N GLU A 7 14.96 -2.11 -7.47
CA GLU A 7 14.49 -0.84 -6.98
C GLU A 7 13.77 -0.99 -5.63
N VAL A 8 13.93 0.00 -4.76
CA VAL A 8 13.19 0.09 -3.49
C VAL A 8 12.28 1.30 -3.57
N LEU A 9 10.97 1.06 -3.57
CA LEU A 9 9.97 2.11 -3.44
C LEU A 9 9.62 2.28 -1.97
N VAL A 10 9.74 3.50 -1.45
CA VAL A 10 9.23 3.87 -0.12
C VAL A 10 8.02 4.76 -0.30
N VAL A 11 6.90 4.37 0.32
CA VAL A 11 5.62 5.06 0.25
C VAL A 11 5.24 5.52 1.64
N ASP A 12 5.14 6.84 1.83
CA ASP A 12 4.56 7.44 3.02
C ASP A 12 3.07 7.72 2.77
N ILE A 13 2.21 7.11 3.58
CA ILE A 13 0.75 7.23 3.48
C ILE A 13 0.23 8.01 4.66
N TYR A 14 -0.51 9.06 4.35
CA TYR A 14 -1.41 9.72 5.29
C TYR A 14 -2.82 9.17 5.10
N PHE A 15 -3.38 8.58 6.16
CA PHE A 15 -4.74 8.04 6.16
C PHE A 15 -5.59 8.80 7.18
N GLU A 16 -6.77 9.24 6.75
CA GLU A 16 -7.78 9.87 7.59
C GLU A 16 -9.07 9.05 7.50
N ASN A 17 -9.58 8.59 8.65
CA ASN A 17 -10.82 7.83 8.69
C ASN A 17 -12.02 8.78 8.67
N ASN A 18 -12.79 8.74 7.58
CA ASN A 18 -14.02 9.53 7.39
C ASN A 18 -15.25 8.63 7.15
N SER A 19 -15.22 7.40 7.67
CA SER A 19 -16.26 6.39 7.43
C SER A 19 -17.48 6.52 8.35
N GLY A 20 -17.38 7.25 9.46
CA GLY A 20 -18.39 7.25 10.53
C GLY A 20 -18.30 6.05 11.49
N GLU A 21 -17.36 5.13 11.29
CA GLU A 21 -17.13 3.93 12.10
C GLU A 21 -15.64 3.79 12.50
N LEU A 22 -15.31 2.80 13.33
CA LEU A 22 -13.90 2.42 13.56
C LEU A 22 -13.34 1.74 12.30
N TYR A 23 -12.16 2.15 11.88
CA TYR A 23 -11.49 1.61 10.69
C TYR A 23 -10.15 0.98 11.07
N GLN A 24 -9.84 -0.20 10.54
CA GLN A 24 -8.54 -0.82 10.73
C GLN A 24 -7.52 -0.12 9.82
N ALA A 25 -6.48 0.47 10.38
CA ALA A 25 -5.48 1.24 9.64
C ALA A 25 -4.92 0.43 8.45
N PRO A 26 -4.59 1.09 7.33
CA PRO A 26 -4.00 0.43 6.17
C PRO A 26 -2.80 -0.43 6.54
N LEU A 27 -2.82 -1.68 6.09
CA LEU A 27 -1.73 -2.63 6.19
C LEU A 27 -1.06 -2.80 4.83
N VAL A 28 0.17 -3.33 4.81
CA VAL A 28 0.89 -3.58 3.55
C VAL A 28 0.12 -4.50 2.59
N GLN A 29 -0.74 -5.37 3.13
CA GLN A 29 -1.59 -6.29 2.37
C GLN A 29 -2.77 -5.61 1.68
N ASP A 30 -3.14 -4.40 2.11
CA ASP A 30 -4.19 -3.60 1.49
C ASP A 30 -3.66 -2.79 0.30
N MET A 31 -2.37 -2.96 -0.01
CA MET A 31 -1.68 -2.28 -1.10
C MET A 31 -1.09 -3.26 -2.09
N SER A 32 -1.09 -2.87 -3.36
CA SER A 32 -0.45 -3.60 -4.45
C SER A 32 0.22 -2.62 -5.40
N LEU A 33 1.39 -2.98 -5.93
CA LEU A 33 2.04 -2.21 -6.97
C LEU A 33 1.72 -2.83 -8.34
N MET A 34 1.43 -1.98 -9.32
CA MET A 34 1.09 -2.35 -10.68
C MET A 34 1.99 -1.65 -11.69
N ASN A 35 2.21 -2.28 -12.83
CA ASN A 35 2.82 -1.71 -14.02
C ASN A 35 1.84 -1.84 -15.18
N GLY A 36 1.12 -0.76 -15.48
CA GLY A 36 -0.02 -0.80 -16.39
C GLY A 36 -1.15 -1.66 -15.82
N GLU A 37 -1.47 -2.78 -16.48
CA GLU A 37 -2.53 -3.71 -16.07
C GLU A 37 -2.00 -4.93 -15.29
N GLU A 38 -0.67 -5.03 -15.10
CA GLU A 38 -0.03 -6.19 -14.46
C GLU A 38 0.42 -5.87 -13.02
N TYR A 39 0.21 -6.82 -12.10
CA TYR A 39 0.72 -6.70 -10.73
C TYR A 39 2.23 -6.99 -10.68
N LEU A 40 2.98 -6.12 -10.00
CA LEU A 40 4.40 -6.29 -9.78
C LEU A 40 4.68 -7.32 -8.70
N VAL A 41 5.66 -8.18 -8.95
CA VAL A 41 6.20 -9.07 -7.92
C VAL A 41 7.02 -8.23 -6.93
N THR A 42 6.47 -8.06 -5.73
CA THR A 42 7.10 -7.26 -4.67
C THR A 42 7.25 -8.08 -3.40
N TYR A 43 8.24 -7.72 -2.60
CA TYR A 43 8.35 -8.20 -1.23
C TYR A 43 8.37 -7.00 -0.28
N PRO A 44 7.56 -7.03 0.80
CA PRO A 44 7.62 -6.00 1.82
C PRO A 44 9.00 -6.08 2.48
N ILE A 45 9.69 -4.94 2.55
CA ILE A 45 10.95 -4.86 3.29
C ILE A 45 10.58 -4.78 4.76
N VAL A 46 10.70 -5.93 5.44
CA VAL A 46 10.22 -6.13 6.82
C VAL A 46 10.94 -5.21 7.79
N GLY A 47 10.18 -4.38 8.51
CA GLY A 47 10.69 -3.42 9.49
C GLY A 47 9.74 -2.28 9.88
N MET A 48 8.53 -2.23 9.32
CA MET A 48 7.53 -1.20 9.62
C MET A 48 6.31 -1.85 10.28
N ASP A 49 5.78 -1.19 11.32
CA ASP A 49 4.80 -1.73 12.26
C ASP A 49 3.61 -2.41 11.57
N TYR A 50 3.44 -3.69 11.85
CA TYR A 50 2.28 -4.50 11.44
C TYR A 50 1.20 -4.53 12.53
N GLU A 51 1.26 -3.61 13.51
CA GLU A 51 0.25 -3.60 14.55
C GLU A 51 -1.11 -3.22 13.95
N ASP A 52 -2.12 -4.03 14.28
CA ASP A 52 -3.52 -3.75 14.03
C ASP A 52 -3.90 -2.53 14.87
N ILE A 53 -3.89 -1.36 14.23
CA ILE A 53 -4.30 -0.10 14.84
C ILE A 53 -5.69 0.22 14.32
N GLU A 54 -6.63 0.40 15.23
CA GLU A 54 -7.93 0.98 14.90
C GLU A 54 -7.82 2.50 14.88
N VAL A 55 -8.39 3.14 13.87
CA VAL A 55 -8.45 4.59 13.68
C VAL A 55 -9.91 4.99 13.85
N ALA A 56 -10.22 5.85 14.83
CA ALA A 56 -11.58 6.33 15.03
C ALA A 56 -12.00 7.32 13.94
N ASP A 57 -13.31 7.55 13.81
CA ASP A 57 -13.86 8.55 12.89
C ASP A 57 -13.31 9.95 13.19
N GLY A 58 -12.81 10.63 12.16
CA GLY A 58 -12.15 11.94 12.25
C GLY A 58 -10.70 11.89 12.74
N GLU A 59 -10.14 10.71 13.03
CA GLU A 59 -8.73 10.55 13.34
C GLU A 59 -7.89 10.23 12.10
N SER A 60 -6.59 10.52 12.21
CA SER A 60 -5.63 10.28 11.14
C SER A 60 -4.37 9.58 11.65
N ILE A 61 -3.75 8.78 10.79
CA ILE A 61 -2.48 8.11 11.02
C ILE A 61 -1.55 8.29 9.81
N THR A 62 -0.24 8.29 10.06
CA THR A 62 0.78 8.22 9.01
C THR A 62 1.52 6.91 9.12
N ARG A 63 1.73 6.23 8.00
CA ARG A 63 2.49 4.97 7.91
C ARG A 63 3.43 5.01 6.72
N SER A 64 4.59 4.40 6.89
CA SER A 64 5.55 4.20 5.81
C SER A 64 5.57 2.72 5.41
N PHE A 65 5.69 2.46 4.12
CA PHE A 65 5.81 1.12 3.56
C PHE A 65 6.98 1.11 2.57
N ALA A 66 7.68 -0.01 2.47
CA ALA A 66 8.79 -0.17 1.53
C ALA A 66 8.67 -1.49 0.79
N TYR A 67 8.81 -1.40 -0.52
CA TYR A 67 8.64 -2.51 -1.45
C TYR A 67 9.94 -2.72 -2.21
N GLY A 68 10.47 -3.94 -2.17
CA GLY A 68 11.50 -4.36 -3.10
C GLY A 68 10.87 -4.77 -4.42
N ILE A 69 11.24 -4.12 -5.51
CA ILE A 69 10.78 -4.40 -6.88
C ILE A 69 11.91 -5.13 -7.61
N TYR A 70 11.61 -6.32 -8.14
CA TYR A 70 12.58 -7.20 -8.82
C TYR A 70 12.62 -7.02 -10.34
N GLU A 71 11.69 -6.23 -10.86
CA GLU A 71 11.57 -5.88 -12.28
C GLU A 71 11.96 -4.42 -12.47
N ASN A 72 12.08 -3.96 -13.72
CA ASN A 72 12.27 -2.55 -14.04
C ASN A 72 10.97 -2.04 -14.68
N PRO A 73 9.97 -1.66 -13.85
CA PRO A 73 8.71 -1.16 -14.37
C PRO A 73 8.93 0.15 -15.14
N SER A 74 8.18 0.35 -16.22
CA SER A 74 8.16 1.64 -16.93
C SER A 74 7.27 2.66 -16.24
N THR A 75 6.32 2.18 -15.43
CA THR A 75 5.35 2.94 -14.65
C THR A 75 5.04 2.18 -13.37
N ILE A 76 4.82 2.87 -12.27
CA ILE A 76 4.42 2.25 -11.01
C ILE A 76 3.13 2.91 -10.53
N GLU A 77 2.06 2.12 -10.44
CA GLU A 77 0.80 2.52 -9.82
C GLU A 77 0.64 1.80 -8.47
N LEU A 78 0.35 2.56 -7.41
CA LEU A 78 -0.05 2.01 -6.12
C LEU A 78 -1.56 1.89 -6.09
N GLU A 79 -2.04 0.65 -6.03
CA GLU A 79 -3.44 0.32 -5.77
C GLU A 79 -3.62 0.14 -4.26
N PHE A 80 -4.44 0.99 -3.65
CA PHE A 80 -4.89 0.86 -2.27
C PHE A 80 -6.34 0.34 -2.27
N ALA A 81 -6.53 -0.85 -1.70
CA ALA A 81 -7.82 -1.52 -1.60
C ALA A 81 -8.24 -1.59 -0.12
N PRO A 82 -8.84 -0.52 0.43
CA PRO A 82 -9.29 -0.52 1.82
C PRO A 82 -10.32 -1.62 2.05
N GLY A 83 -9.99 -2.57 2.93
CA GLY A 83 -10.93 -3.56 3.41
C GLY A 83 -11.74 -3.00 4.59
N LEU A 84 -13.05 -3.25 4.60
CA LEU A 84 -13.82 -3.25 5.84
C LEU A 84 -13.67 -4.67 6.40
N LEU A 85 -12.90 -4.84 7.48
CA LEU A 85 -12.68 -6.14 8.12
C LEU A 85 -12.05 -7.20 7.18
N GLY A 86 -11.10 -6.80 6.34
CA GLY A 86 -10.35 -7.70 5.47
C GLY A 86 -11.08 -8.17 4.20
N MET A 87 -12.20 -7.55 3.84
CA MET A 87 -12.84 -7.76 2.53
C MET A 87 -12.69 -6.51 1.66
N PRO A 88 -11.91 -6.55 0.56
CA PRO A 88 -11.76 -5.40 -0.33
C PRO A 88 -13.12 -5.07 -0.96
N GLN A 89 -13.51 -3.80 -0.88
CA GLN A 89 -14.68 -3.27 -1.59
C GLN A 89 -14.19 -2.58 -2.86
N PRO A 90 -14.45 -3.14 -4.06
CA PRO A 90 -13.90 -2.61 -5.32
C PRO A 90 -14.20 -1.13 -5.56
N GLU A 91 -15.35 -0.65 -5.07
CA GLU A 91 -15.76 0.76 -5.13
C GLU A 91 -14.88 1.71 -4.32
N ASN A 92 -14.12 1.19 -3.35
CA ASN A 92 -13.25 1.98 -2.49
C ASN A 92 -11.77 1.88 -2.92
N ILE A 93 -11.47 1.18 -4.01
CA ILE A 93 -10.10 1.09 -4.53
C ILE A 93 -9.66 2.46 -5.03
N VAL A 94 -8.50 2.90 -4.53
CA VAL A 94 -7.85 4.14 -4.96
C VAL A 94 -6.53 3.80 -5.62
N LYS A 95 -6.23 4.42 -6.75
CA LYS A 95 -5.01 4.23 -7.53
C LYS A 95 -4.19 5.51 -7.55
N PHE A 96 -2.90 5.41 -7.32
CA PHE A 96 -1.95 6.53 -7.33
C PHE A 96 -0.79 6.23 -8.28
N ASP A 97 -0.49 7.14 -9.20
CA ASP A 97 0.78 7.09 -9.94
C ASP A 97 1.92 7.49 -8.98
N VAL A 98 2.84 6.56 -8.77
CA VAL A 98 4.00 6.70 -7.88
C VAL A 98 5.30 6.43 -8.64
N THR A 99 5.27 6.53 -9.97
CA THR A 99 6.47 6.41 -10.81
C THR A 99 7.49 7.48 -10.41
N PRO A 100 8.72 7.13 -10.00
CA PRO A 100 9.74 8.13 -9.68
C PRO A 100 10.10 8.98 -10.90
N GLU A 101 10.27 10.29 -10.69
CA GLU A 101 10.77 11.23 -11.72
C GLU A 101 12.29 11.11 -11.96
#